data_AF-A0A7X9FIW3-F1
#
_entry.id   AF-A0A7X9FIW3-F1
#
_cell.length_a   1.000
_cell.length_b   1.000
_cell.length_c   1.000
_cell.angle_alpha   90.00
_cell.angle_beta   90.00
_cell.angle_gamma   90.00
#
_symmetry.space_group_name_H-M   'P 1'
#
loop_
_entity.id
_entity.type
_entity.pdbx_description
1 polymer ?
#
loop_
_entity_poly.entity_id
_entity_poly.type
_entity_poly.pdbx_seq_one_letter_code
_entity_poly.pdbx_strand_id
1 'polypeptide(L)'
;MTKRIPQIEVLRVLAMAGVFFFHLWSVIPEVGTTTPPGPVFGDVLAQGYLGVVVFNAISGFVLTLPLAARGGGLGLSASRFFRRRLGRICPQYYLALALWSAVALLTAPAGAPPLWR
;
A
#
# COMPACT_ATOMS: atom_id res chain seq x y z
N MET A 1 22.37 -3.87 -15.62
CA MET A 1 20.91 -4.10 -15.78
C MET A 1 20.44 -5.00 -14.64
N THR A 2 19.63 -4.49 -13.71
CA THR A 2 18.94 -5.34 -12.73
C THR A 2 17.91 -6.18 -13.45
N LYS A 3 18.11 -7.50 -13.49
CA LYS A 3 17.18 -8.46 -14.09
C LYS A 3 15.85 -8.34 -13.35
N ARG A 4 14.78 -7.94 -14.07
CA ARG A 4 13.42 -8.01 -13.51
C ARG A 4 13.02 -9.47 -13.43
N ILE A 5 12.36 -9.86 -12.35
CA ILE A 5 11.80 -11.20 -12.16
C ILE A 5 10.28 -11.05 -12.20
N PRO A 6 9.63 -11.25 -13.36
CA PRO A 6 8.20 -10.97 -13.54
C PRO A 6 7.30 -11.63 -12.50
N GLN A 7 7.65 -12.85 -12.06
CA GLN A 7 6.92 -13.61 -11.06
C GLN A 7 6.87 -12.89 -9.71
N ILE A 8 7.98 -12.24 -9.32
CA ILE A 8 8.07 -11.47 -8.09
C ILE A 8 7.25 -10.18 -8.21
N GLU A 9 7.28 -9.54 -9.38
CA GLU A 9 6.48 -8.34 -9.63
C GLU A 9 4.98 -8.63 -9.54
N VAL A 10 4.51 -9.74 -10.14
CA VAL A 10 3.13 -10.19 -10.05
C VAL A 10 2.73 -10.47 -8.61
N LEU A 11 3.58 -11.16 -7.85
CA LEU A 11 3.29 -11.45 -6.44
C LEU A 11 3.15 -10.16 -5.61
N ARG A 12 3.97 -9.13 -5.88
CA ARG A 12 3.79 -7.82 -5.23
C ARG A 12 2.48 -7.15 -5.64
N VAL A 13 2.09 -7.23 -6.90
CA VAL A 13 0.81 -6.66 -7.38
C VAL A 13 -0.36 -7.35 -6.68
N LEU A 14 -0.36 -8.68 -6.59
CA LEU A 14 -1.39 -9.44 -5.87
C LEU A 14 -1.43 -9.07 -4.38
N ALA A 15 -0.26 -8.97 -3.73
CA ALA A 15 -0.17 -8.55 -2.34
C ALA A 15 -0.72 -7.14 -2.12
N MET A 16 -0.35 -6.19 -2.99
CA MET A 16 -0.83 -4.80 -2.94
C MET A 16 -2.33 -4.70 -3.22
N ALA A 17 -2.87 -5.52 -4.14
CA ALA A 17 -4.30 -5.60 -4.40
C ALA A 17 -5.06 -6.10 -3.16
N GLY A 18 -4.55 -7.13 -2.48
CA GLY A 18 -5.11 -7.62 -1.22
C GLY A 18 -5.17 -6.53 -0.15
N VAL A 19 -4.09 -5.76 0.03
CA VAL A 19 -4.05 -4.61 0.96
C VAL A 19 -5.07 -3.54 0.57
N PHE A 20 -5.16 -3.22 -0.72
CA PHE A 20 -6.13 -2.25 -1.23
C PHE A 20 -7.57 -2.67 -0.91
N PHE A 21 -7.95 -3.92 -1.22
CA PHE A 21 -9.30 -4.39 -0.97
C PHE A 21 -9.61 -4.53 0.53
N PHE A 22 -8.64 -4.90 1.35
CA PHE A 22 -8.78 -4.89 2.81
C PHE A 22 -9.13 -3.49 3.33
N HIS A 23 -8.38 -2.47 2.92
CA HIS A 23 -8.67 -1.10 3.34
C HIS A 23 -9.95 -0.54 2.72
N LEU A 24 -10.24 -0.88 1.45
CA LEU A 24 -11.50 -0.52 0.83
C LEU A 24 -12.68 -1.09 1.63
N TRP A 25 -12.60 -2.36 2.02
CA TRP A 25 -13.64 -3.00 2.83
C TRP A 25 -13.83 -2.32 4.18
N SER A 26 -12.75 -1.86 4.83
CA SER A 26 -12.82 -1.18 6.13
C SER A 26 -13.54 0.17 6.12
N VAL A 27 -13.79 0.75 4.94
CA VAL A 27 -14.46 2.06 4.80
C VAL A 27 -15.84 1.95 4.12
N ILE A 28 -16.27 0.73 3.74
CA ILE A 28 -17.60 0.50 3.18
C ILE A 28 -18.64 0.61 4.32
N PRO A 29 -19.80 1.28 4.11
CA PRO A 29 -20.87 1.36 5.09
C PRO A 29 -21.40 -0.01 5.53
N GLU A 30 -21.81 -0.15 6.80
CA GLU A 30 -22.29 -1.41 7.39
C GLU A 30 -23.46 -2.08 6.63
N VAL A 31 -24.30 -1.28 5.97
CA VAL A 31 -25.40 -1.81 5.13
C VAL A 31 -24.88 -2.69 3.98
N GLY A 32 -23.67 -2.39 3.46
CA GLY A 32 -23.01 -3.15 2.41
C GLY A 32 -22.25 -4.39 2.91
N THR A 33 -22.07 -4.54 4.22
CA THR A 33 -21.29 -5.64 4.82
C THR A 33 -22.18 -6.68 5.53
N THR A 34 -23.38 -6.30 5.96
CA THR A 34 -24.31 -7.18 6.71
C THR A 34 -25.28 -7.96 5.84
N THR A 35 -25.53 -7.51 4.60
CA THR A 35 -26.42 -8.20 3.65
C THR A 35 -25.63 -9.16 2.76
N PRO A 36 -26.14 -10.37 2.44
CA PRO A 36 -25.44 -11.28 1.52
C PRO A 36 -25.20 -10.62 0.15
N PRO A 37 -24.00 -10.76 -0.45
CA PRO A 37 -22.86 -11.62 -0.05
C PRO A 37 -21.83 -10.96 0.90
N GLY A 38 -22.16 -9.83 1.52
CA GLY A 38 -21.27 -9.00 2.35
C GLY A 38 -20.44 -9.75 3.39
N PRO A 39 -21.02 -10.62 4.24
CA PRO A 39 -20.26 -11.34 5.26
C PRO A 39 -19.13 -12.22 4.68
N VAL A 40 -19.40 -12.91 3.56
CA VAL A 40 -18.41 -13.76 2.87
C VAL A 40 -17.27 -12.93 2.31
N PHE A 41 -17.59 -11.77 1.71
CA PHE A 41 -16.55 -10.85 1.25
C PHE A 41 -15.74 -10.29 2.42
N GLY A 42 -16.38 -10.01 3.56
CA GLY A 42 -15.69 -9.59 4.77
C GLY A 42 -14.64 -10.60 5.23
N ASP A 43 -15.00 -11.88 5.30
CA ASP A 43 -14.09 -12.95 5.73
C ASP A 43 -12.87 -13.09 4.80
N VAL A 44 -13.10 -13.00 3.49
CA VAL A 44 -12.04 -13.10 2.47
C VAL A 44 -11.16 -11.85 2.47
N LEU A 45 -11.75 -10.66 2.44
CA LEU A 45 -11.02 -9.40 2.35
C LEU A 45 -10.28 -9.07 3.65
N ALA A 46 -10.77 -9.54 4.80
CA ALA A 46 -10.06 -9.47 6.08
C ALA A 46 -8.67 -10.10 6.00
N GLN A 47 -8.46 -11.12 5.15
CA GLN A 47 -7.14 -11.76 4.96
C GLN A 47 -6.12 -10.86 4.23
N GLY A 48 -6.55 -9.74 3.65
CA GLY A 48 -5.68 -8.82 2.92
C GLY A 48 -4.56 -8.19 3.78
N TYR A 49 -4.63 -8.26 5.11
CA TYR A 49 -3.53 -7.86 6.01
C TYR A 49 -2.22 -8.62 5.70
N LEU A 50 -2.31 -9.89 5.28
CA LEU A 50 -1.16 -10.71 4.88
C LEU A 50 -0.43 -10.09 3.68
N GLY A 51 -1.16 -9.37 2.83
CA GLY A 51 -0.59 -8.64 1.69
C GLY A 51 0.49 -7.64 2.11
N VAL A 52 0.34 -6.96 3.26
CA VAL A 52 1.35 -6.02 3.77
C VAL A 52 2.65 -6.75 4.08
N VAL A 53 2.55 -7.89 4.77
CA VAL A 53 3.71 -8.70 5.18
C VAL A 53 4.45 -9.22 3.95
N VAL A 54 3.72 -9.83 3.01
CA VAL A 54 4.28 -10.39 1.77
C VAL A 54 4.90 -9.30 0.90
N PHE A 55 4.20 -8.17 0.69
CA PHE A 55 4.69 -7.06 -0.11
C PHE A 55 5.99 -6.47 0.47
N ASN A 56 6.05 -6.25 1.78
CA ASN A 56 7.22 -5.68 2.44
C ASN A 56 8.42 -6.64 2.43
N ALA A 57 8.20 -7.93 2.71
CA ALA A 57 9.24 -8.95 2.66
C ALA A 57 9.85 -9.07 1.26
N ILE A 58 9.02 -9.15 0.23
CA ILE A 58 9.46 -9.23 -1.17
C ILE A 58 10.17 -7.95 -1.59
N SER A 59 9.63 -6.78 -1.23
CA SER A 59 10.26 -5.50 -1.57
C SER A 59 11.65 -5.39 -0.94
N GLY A 60 11.81 -5.81 0.31
CA GLY A 60 13.11 -5.91 0.98
C GLY A 60 14.07 -6.84 0.23
N PHE A 61 13.63 -8.03 -0.12
CA PHE A 61 14.41 -9.01 -0.89
C PHE A 61 14.86 -8.48 -2.26
N VAL A 62 13.96 -7.85 -3.02
CA VAL A 62 14.29 -7.26 -4.32
C VAL A 62 15.27 -6.10 -4.19
N LEU A 63 15.15 -5.31 -3.12
CA LEU A 63 16.07 -4.20 -2.83
C LEU A 63 17.49 -4.68 -2.51
N THR A 64 17.65 -5.84 -1.89
CA THR A 64 18.97 -6.41 -1.53
C THR A 64 19.63 -7.20 -2.66
N LEU A 65 18.88 -7.68 -3.65
CA LEU A 65 19.40 -8.47 -4.78
C LEU A 65 20.59 -7.81 -5.53
N PRO A 66 20.56 -6.50 -5.86
CA PRO A 66 21.68 -5.83 -6.52
C PRO A 66 22.90 -5.64 -5.59
N LEU A 67 22.68 -5.64 -4.27
CA LEU A 67 23.75 -5.55 -3.27
C LEU A 67 24.46 -6.90 -3.13
N ALA A 68 23.69 -7.99 -3.05
CA ALA A 68 24.21 -9.34 -3.04
C ALA A 68 25.05 -9.64 -4.30
N ALA A 69 24.57 -9.22 -5.48
CA ALA A 69 25.28 -9.36 -6.74
C ALA A 69 26.63 -8.59 -6.81
N ARG A 70 26.86 -7.63 -5.90
CA ARG A 70 28.10 -6.83 -5.79
C ARG A 70 29.03 -7.31 -4.66
N GLY A 71 28.81 -8.52 -4.13
CA GLY A 71 29.60 -9.05 -3.03
C GLY A 71 29.31 -8.38 -1.68
N GLY A 72 28.12 -7.79 -1.51
CA GLY A 72 27.69 -7.20 -0.23
C GLY A 72 28.19 -5.78 0.05
N GLY A 73 29.04 -5.21 -0.81
CA GLY A 73 29.55 -3.86 -0.65
C GLY A 73 28.46 -2.78 -0.80
N LEU A 74 28.16 -2.06 0.27
CA LEU A 74 27.25 -0.90 0.31
C LEU A 74 27.83 0.35 -0.37
N GLY A 75 28.49 0.22 -1.54
CA GLY A 75 29.02 1.35 -2.34
C GLY A 75 27.94 2.32 -2.86
N LEU A 76 26.79 2.38 -2.19
CA LEU A 76 25.64 3.22 -2.40
C LEU A 76 25.57 4.24 -1.26
N SER A 77 25.64 5.51 -1.61
CA SER A 77 25.31 6.59 -0.68
C SER A 77 23.86 6.44 -0.20
N ALA A 78 23.68 6.28 1.12
CA ALA A 78 22.36 6.17 1.74
C ALA A 78 21.48 7.40 1.41
N SER A 79 22.06 8.61 1.40
CA SER A 79 21.33 9.83 1.04
C SER A 79 20.85 9.81 -0.42
N ARG A 80 21.67 9.31 -1.36
CA ARG A 80 21.26 9.12 -2.75
C ARG A 80 20.13 8.09 -2.88
N PHE A 81 20.15 7.03 -2.07
CA PHE A 81 19.08 6.03 -2.03
C PHE A 81 17.76 6.63 -1.54
N PHE A 82 17.77 7.27 -0.37
CA PHE A 82 16.56 7.88 0.20
C PHE A 82 15.99 8.98 -0.68
N ARG A 83 16.83 9.85 -1.26
CA ARG A 83 16.35 10.90 -2.17
C ARG A 83 15.61 10.35 -3.38
N ARG A 84 16.11 9.28 -4.01
CA ARG A 84 15.44 8.63 -5.14
C ARG A 84 14.13 7.95 -4.74
N ARG A 85 14.09 7.37 -3.54
CA ARG A 85 12.91 6.69 -3.02
C ARG A 85 11.82 7.70 -2.64
N LEU A 86 12.17 8.74 -1.89
CA LEU A 86 11.27 9.82 -1.50
C LEU A 86 10.74 10.58 -2.72
N GLY A 87 11.60 10.91 -3.69
CA GLY A 87 11.17 11.56 -4.93
C GLY A 87 10.17 10.75 -5.78
N ARG A 88 10.04 9.44 -5.52
CA ARG A 88 9.01 8.58 -6.15
C ARG A 88 7.78 8.41 -5.28
N ILE A 89 7.94 8.22 -3.97
CA ILE A 89 6.85 7.95 -3.02
C ILE A 89 6.07 9.22 -2.66
N CYS A 90 6.77 10.31 -2.33
CA CYS A 90 6.14 11.54 -1.83
C CYS A 90 5.11 12.13 -2.81
N PRO A 91 5.37 12.23 -4.13
CA PRO A 91 4.37 12.78 -5.05
C PRO A 91 3.06 11.98 -5.05
N GLN A 92 3.16 10.65 -5.08
CA GLN A 92 1.98 9.77 -5.07
C GLN A 92 1.26 9.82 -3.73
N TYR A 93 2.00 9.89 -2.63
CA TYR A 93 1.46 10.04 -1.28
C TYR A 93 0.66 11.34 -1.14
N TYR A 94 1.25 12.49 -1.49
CA TYR A 94 0.56 13.78 -1.37
C TYR A 94 -0.63 13.90 -2.32
N LEU A 95 -0.57 13.29 -3.51
CA LEU A 95 -1.73 13.19 -4.40
C LEU A 95 -2.86 12.39 -3.77
N ALA A 96 -2.57 11.20 -3.25
CA ALA A 96 -3.57 10.37 -2.59
C ALA A 96 -4.16 11.08 -1.36
N LEU A 97 -3.31 11.74 -0.57
CA LEU A 97 -3.73 12.53 0.58
C LEU A 97 -4.66 13.67 0.16
N ALA A 98 -4.29 14.44 -0.86
CA ALA A 98 -5.13 15.53 -1.37
C ALA A 98 -6.49 15.04 -1.86
N LEU A 99 -6.51 13.92 -2.61
CA LEU A 99 -7.76 13.32 -3.09
C LEU A 99 -8.64 12.85 -1.94
N TRP A 100 -8.07 12.15 -0.96
CA TRP A 100 -8.83 11.68 0.21
C TRP A 100 -9.32 12.82 1.09
N SER A 101 -8.50 13.86 1.30
CA SER A 101 -8.92 15.07 2.00
C SER A 101 -10.05 15.78 1.26
N ALA A 102 -10.00 15.85 -0.07
CA ALA A 102 -11.08 16.44 -0.87
C ALA A 102 -12.38 15.63 -0.74
N VAL A 103 -12.32 14.29 -0.83
CA VAL A 103 -13.48 13.42 -0.60
C VAL A 103 -14.06 13.67 0.79
N ALA A 104 -13.23 13.67 1.83
CA ALA A 104 -13.68 13.89 3.21
C ALA A 104 -14.35 15.25 3.42
N LEU A 105 -13.83 16.32 2.80
CA LEU A 105 -14.42 17.66 2.88
C LEU A 105 -15.76 17.75 2.14
N LEU A 106 -15.89 17.06 1.00
CA LEU A 106 -17.11 17.09 0.18
C LEU A 106 -18.23 16.20 0.74
N THR A 107 -17.90 15.15 1.49
CA THR A 107 -18.88 14.23 2.08
C THR A 107 -19.15 14.49 3.57
N ALA A 108 -18.45 15.45 4.19
CA ALA A 108 -18.67 15.80 5.58
C ALA A 108 -20.12 16.27 5.81
N PRO A 109 -20.88 15.62 6.71
CA PRO A 109 -22.22 16.08 7.04
C PRO A 109 -22.17 17.46 7.70
N ALA A 110 -23.14 18.32 7.37
CA ALA A 110 -23.27 19.63 8.00
C ALA A 110 -23.45 19.45 9.52
N GLY A 111 -22.43 19.87 10.30
CA GLY A 111 -22.39 19.69 11.76
C GLY A 111 -21.41 18.62 12.27
N ALA A 112 -20.55 18.06 11.41
CA ALA A 112 -19.50 17.14 11.84
C ALA A 112 -18.63 17.77 12.95
N PRO A 113 -18.35 17.05 14.05
CA PRO A 113 -17.43 17.54 15.09
C PRO A 113 -16.04 17.80 14.49
N PRO A 114 -15.25 18.70 15.10
CA PRO A 114 -13.91 18.99 14.61
C PRO A 114 -13.08 17.71 14.44
N LEU A 115 -12.29 17.66 13.38
CA LEU A 115 -11.40 16.53 13.06
C LEU A 115 -10.29 16.31 14.08
N TRP A 116 -10.14 17.20 15.06
CA TRP A 116 -9.26 17.03 16.21
C TRP A 116 -10.08 16.53 17.40
N ARG A 117 -9.73 15.33 17.88
CA ARG A 117 -10.09 14.80 19.20
C ARG A 117 -8.80 14.45 19.92
#